data_AF-A0A3P6DZ25-F1
#
_entry.id   AF-A0A3P6DZ25-F1
#
_cell.length_a   1.000
_cell.length_b   1.000
_cell.length_c   1.000
_cell.angle_alpha   90.00
_cell.angle_beta   90.00
_cell.angle_gamma   90.00
#
_symmetry.space_group_name_H-M   'P 1'
#
loop_
_entity.id
_entity.type
_entity.pdbx_description
1 polymer ?
#
loop_
_entity_poly.entity_id
_entity_poly.type
_entity_poly.pdbx_seq_one_letter_code
_entity_poly.pdbx_strand_id
1 'polypeptide(L)'
;MKKPSLHTSLIFFFFLATLLPIILTVHSQPSSLPSDDSDFIRTSCNTTLYPVLCVSSLSNFSSSVNNDPALLARAAISVTLSKALELGSYLSNVTALLKSQVENGGHPAAAVVFHDCFENLKDAVDEMRGSMKQMRDLVSTGSLESFRFQMSNVQTWLSAALTDEETCTDGFKDVQDEPRKDEVCARVDDVKKLTSNALALVNRCVDKAMH
;
A
#
# COMPACT_ATOMS: atom_id res chain seq x y z
N MET A 1 60.69 -35.05 -60.05
CA MET A 1 60.09 -33.84 -60.65
C MET A 1 59.08 -33.22 -59.68
N LYS A 2 59.44 -32.14 -58.98
CA LYS A 2 58.53 -31.09 -58.48
C LYS A 2 59.37 -29.96 -57.84
N LYS A 3 59.03 -28.71 -58.17
CA LYS A 3 59.70 -27.45 -57.80
C LYS A 3 59.56 -27.09 -56.30
N PRO A 4 60.47 -26.29 -55.72
CA PRO A 4 60.28 -25.61 -54.44
C PRO A 4 59.88 -24.13 -54.64
N SER A 5 58.93 -23.64 -53.83
CA SER A 5 58.73 -22.24 -53.39
C SER A 5 57.52 -22.26 -52.45
N LEU A 6 57.40 -21.54 -51.35
CA LEU A 6 57.64 -20.11 -51.14
C LEU A 6 57.56 -19.91 -49.62
N HIS A 7 58.69 -20.05 -48.91
CA HIS A 7 58.73 -20.08 -47.44
C HIS A 7 59.59 -18.92 -46.90
N THR A 8 59.43 -17.70 -47.40
CA THR A 8 60.23 -16.54 -46.93
C THR A 8 59.58 -15.22 -47.30
N SER A 9 58.44 -14.92 -46.67
CA SER A 9 57.94 -13.56 -46.53
C SER A 9 56.85 -13.59 -45.48
N LEU A 10 56.85 -12.61 -44.57
CA LEU A 10 55.84 -12.36 -43.51
C LEU A 10 56.23 -12.73 -42.05
N ILE A 11 57.50 -12.96 -41.73
CA ILE A 11 57.96 -13.01 -40.31
C ILE A 11 58.34 -11.61 -39.77
N PHE A 12 58.21 -10.53 -40.55
CA PHE A 12 58.69 -9.21 -40.15
C PHE A 12 57.59 -8.12 -40.11
N PHE A 13 56.48 -8.36 -39.42
CA PHE A 13 55.52 -7.29 -39.06
C PHE A 13 54.82 -7.54 -37.72
N PHE A 14 55.52 -8.17 -36.78
CA PHE A 14 54.99 -8.47 -35.44
C PHE A 14 55.48 -7.49 -34.37
N PHE A 15 55.50 -6.19 -34.65
CA PHE A 15 55.74 -5.17 -33.62
C PHE A 15 55.16 -3.81 -34.05
N LEU A 16 53.87 -3.57 -33.80
CA LEU A 16 53.38 -2.25 -33.40
C LEU A 16 51.91 -2.30 -32.94
N ALA A 17 51.66 -1.70 -31.77
CA ALA A 17 50.39 -1.16 -31.29
C ALA A 17 49.27 -2.21 -30.99
N THR A 18 48.67 -2.28 -29.81
CA THR A 18 48.15 -1.21 -28.93
C THR A 18 47.92 -1.74 -27.52
N LEU A 19 48.30 -0.97 -26.50
CA LEU A 19 47.74 -1.08 -25.14
C LEU A 19 46.28 -0.61 -25.19
N LEU A 20 45.31 -1.52 -25.00
CA LEU A 20 43.91 -1.17 -24.79
C LEU A 20 43.58 -1.32 -23.29
N PRO A 21 42.98 -0.32 -22.63
CA PRO A 21 42.54 -0.47 -21.25
C PRO A 21 41.33 -1.41 -21.18
N ILE A 22 41.28 -2.27 -20.16
CA ILE A 22 40.11 -3.08 -19.82
C ILE A 22 39.02 -2.12 -19.35
N ILE A 23 38.05 -1.82 -20.22
CA ILE A 23 36.83 -1.16 -19.81
C ILE A 23 36.03 -2.20 -19.02
N LEU A 24 36.02 -2.08 -17.69
CA LEU A 24 35.01 -2.71 -16.86
C LEU A 24 33.66 -2.08 -17.23
N THR A 25 32.94 -2.69 -18.18
CA THR A 25 31.53 -2.40 -18.33
C THR A 25 30.85 -2.92 -17.07
N VAL A 26 30.57 -2.02 -16.12
CA VAL A 26 29.56 -2.26 -15.10
C VAL A 26 28.28 -2.50 -15.88
N HIS A 27 27.93 -3.78 -16.02
CA HIS A 27 26.65 -4.16 -16.60
C HIS A 27 25.60 -3.80 -15.56
N SER A 28 25.03 -2.60 -15.67
CA SER A 28 23.79 -2.25 -15.01
C SER A 28 22.77 -3.27 -15.49
N GLN A 29 22.48 -4.27 -14.66
CA GLN A 29 21.51 -5.30 -14.98
C GLN A 29 20.19 -4.61 -15.36
N PRO A 30 19.57 -4.96 -16.50
CA PRO A 30 18.28 -4.38 -16.87
C PRO A 30 17.28 -4.75 -15.79
N SER A 31 16.41 -3.78 -15.47
CA SER A 31 15.21 -3.91 -14.66
C SER A 31 14.64 -5.32 -14.75
N SER A 32 14.59 -6.02 -13.62
CA SER A 32 14.00 -7.35 -13.50
C SER A 32 12.69 -7.41 -14.28
N LEU A 33 12.54 -8.43 -15.14
CA LEU A 33 11.23 -8.83 -15.66
C LEU A 33 10.23 -8.82 -14.50
N PRO A 34 8.99 -8.33 -14.70
CA PRO A 34 8.00 -8.38 -13.65
C PRO A 34 7.93 -9.80 -13.10
N SER A 35 8.16 -9.97 -11.79
CA SER A 35 7.88 -11.27 -11.17
C SER A 35 6.40 -11.56 -11.32
N ASP A 36 6.02 -12.83 -11.45
CA ASP A 36 4.63 -13.26 -11.51
C ASP A 36 3.80 -12.63 -10.37
N ASP A 37 4.38 -12.53 -9.17
CA ASP A 37 3.78 -11.87 -8.02
C ASP A 37 3.55 -10.36 -8.20
N SER A 38 4.46 -9.66 -8.88
CA SER A 38 4.28 -8.23 -9.20
C SER A 38 3.15 -8.03 -10.22
N ASP A 39 3.01 -8.96 -11.16
CA ASP A 39 1.94 -8.96 -12.15
C ASP A 39 0.58 -9.30 -11.51
N PHE A 40 0.57 -10.18 -10.52
CA PHE A 40 -0.61 -10.47 -9.72
C PHE A 40 -1.09 -9.28 -8.91
N ILE A 41 -0.20 -8.55 -8.23
CA ILE A 41 -0.58 -7.30 -7.53
C ILE A 41 -1.18 -6.31 -8.52
N ARG A 42 -0.52 -6.06 -9.65
CA ARG A 42 -1.00 -5.13 -10.67
C ARG A 42 -2.38 -5.51 -11.19
N THR A 43 -2.58 -6.77 -11.54
CA THR A 43 -3.86 -7.29 -12.05
C THR A 43 -4.96 -7.21 -10.99
N SER A 44 -4.62 -7.45 -9.72
CA SER A 44 -5.55 -7.35 -8.60
C SER A 44 -5.95 -5.91 -8.29
N CYS A 45 -5.00 -4.98 -8.35
CA CYS A 45 -5.25 -3.56 -8.12
C CYS A 45 -6.03 -2.89 -9.26
N ASN A 46 -5.95 -3.40 -10.49
CA ASN A 46 -6.69 -2.83 -11.63
C ASN A 46 -8.22 -2.91 -11.47
N THR A 47 -8.73 -3.73 -10.55
CA THR A 47 -10.17 -3.82 -10.27
C THR A 47 -10.61 -2.94 -9.09
N THR A 48 -9.70 -2.18 -8.48
CA THR A 48 -10.01 -1.29 -7.36
C THR A 48 -10.30 0.13 -7.85
N LEU A 49 -10.94 0.94 -7.00
CA LEU A 49 -11.26 2.33 -7.33
C LEU A 49 -10.01 3.22 -7.47
N TYR A 50 -8.96 2.92 -6.69
CA TYR A 50 -7.70 3.68 -6.69
C TYR A 50 -6.51 2.78 -7.07
N PRO A 51 -6.41 2.35 -8.35
CA PRO A 51 -5.46 1.31 -8.78
C PRO A 51 -4.00 1.73 -8.63
N VAL A 52 -3.66 2.99 -8.95
CA VAL A 52 -2.29 3.51 -8.81
C VAL A 52 -1.85 3.48 -7.34
N LEU A 53 -2.72 3.95 -6.44
CA LEU A 53 -2.46 3.92 -5.00
C LEU A 53 -2.30 2.48 -4.51
N CYS A 54 -3.20 1.58 -4.91
CA CYS A 54 -3.15 0.15 -4.57
C CYS A 54 -1.82 -0.49 -4.97
N VAL A 55 -1.36 -0.30 -6.22
CA VAL A 55 -0.09 -0.88 -6.68
C VAL A 55 1.08 -0.29 -5.90
N SER A 56 1.12 1.04 -5.74
CA SER A 56 2.22 1.70 -5.04
C SER A 56 2.32 1.24 -3.58
N SER A 57 1.19 1.07 -2.90
CA SER A 57 1.13 0.71 -1.49
C SER A 57 1.44 -0.78 -1.23
N LEU A 58 1.23 -1.64 -2.23
CA LEU A 58 1.39 -3.09 -2.11
C LEU A 58 2.64 -3.64 -2.80
N SER A 59 3.34 -2.86 -3.62
CA SER A 59 4.50 -3.32 -4.42
C SER A 59 5.58 -4.05 -3.60
N ASN A 60 5.86 -3.59 -2.37
CA ASN A 60 6.84 -4.19 -1.46
C ASN A 60 6.41 -5.56 -0.89
N PHE A 61 5.16 -5.97 -1.10
CA PHE A 61 4.62 -7.24 -0.62
C PHE A 61 4.64 -8.34 -1.68
N SER A 62 5.10 -8.07 -2.92
CA SER A 62 5.06 -9.02 -4.05
C SER A 62 5.56 -10.42 -3.65
N SER A 63 6.79 -10.53 -3.13
CA SER A 63 7.35 -11.83 -2.71
C SER A 63 6.59 -12.49 -1.56
N SER A 64 5.87 -11.73 -0.73
CA SER A 64 5.16 -12.26 0.45
C SER A 64 3.72 -12.68 0.15
N VAL A 65 3.11 -12.15 -0.90
CA VAL A 65 1.73 -12.50 -1.27
C VAL A 65 1.69 -13.77 -2.11
N ASN A 66 2.74 -14.11 -2.87
CA ASN A 66 2.89 -15.36 -3.60
C ASN A 66 1.61 -15.78 -4.37
N ASN A 67 1.05 -14.84 -5.13
CA ASN A 67 -0.19 -14.99 -5.90
C ASN A 67 -1.46 -15.39 -5.10
N ASP A 68 -1.44 -15.27 -3.77
CA ASP A 68 -2.55 -15.63 -2.88
C ASP A 68 -3.46 -14.40 -2.62
N PRO A 69 -4.76 -14.45 -3.00
CA PRO A 69 -5.71 -13.36 -2.76
C PRO A 69 -5.92 -13.02 -1.28
N ALA A 70 -5.88 -14.01 -0.38
CA ALA A 70 -6.06 -13.80 1.05
C ALA A 70 -4.84 -13.11 1.66
N LEU A 71 -3.62 -13.48 1.24
CA LEU A 71 -2.40 -12.79 1.65
C LEU A 71 -2.36 -11.35 1.10
N LEU A 72 -2.80 -11.13 -0.13
CA LEU A 72 -2.90 -9.79 -0.71
C LEU A 72 -3.92 -8.91 0.02
N ALA A 73 -5.12 -9.44 0.31
CA ALA A 73 -6.13 -8.73 1.09
C ALA A 73 -5.62 -8.39 2.50
N ARG A 74 -4.92 -9.33 3.15
CA ARG A 74 -4.29 -9.11 4.45
C ARG A 74 -3.19 -8.03 4.37
N ALA A 75 -2.35 -8.03 3.33
CA ALA A 75 -1.35 -6.99 3.14
C ALA A 75 -2.01 -5.60 2.98
N ALA A 76 -3.10 -5.50 2.22
CA ALA A 76 -3.84 -4.25 2.04
C ALA A 76 -4.45 -3.72 3.35
N ILE A 77 -5.06 -4.59 4.16
CA ILE A 77 -5.56 -4.20 5.49
C ILE A 77 -4.40 -3.77 6.39
N SER A 78 -3.23 -4.43 6.31
CA SER A 78 -2.06 -4.08 7.11
C SER A 78 -1.54 -2.68 6.79
N VAL A 79 -1.42 -2.35 5.50
CA VAL A 79 -0.97 -1.03 5.06
C VAL A 79 -1.96 0.04 5.47
N THR A 80 -3.25 -0.22 5.28
CA THR A 80 -4.34 0.69 5.66
C THR A 80 -4.31 0.98 7.16
N LEU A 81 -4.25 -0.08 7.99
CA LEU A 81 -4.17 0.04 9.45
C LEU A 81 -2.93 0.83 9.90
N SER A 82 -1.78 0.61 9.27
CA SER A 82 -0.57 1.38 9.58
C SER A 82 -0.77 2.87 9.33
N LYS A 83 -1.42 3.23 8.22
CA LYS A 83 -1.70 4.64 7.87
C LYS A 83 -2.76 5.27 8.77
N ALA A 84 -3.80 4.53 9.12
CA ALA A 84 -4.79 4.97 10.08
C ALA A 84 -4.17 5.23 11.47
N LEU A 85 -3.24 4.38 11.93
CA LEU A 85 -2.52 4.57 13.20
C LEU A 85 -1.60 5.80 13.17
N GLU A 86 -0.85 6.00 12.09
CA GLU A 86 -0.02 7.21 11.89
C GLU A 86 -0.88 8.48 11.97
N LEU A 87 -2.04 8.47 11.30
CA LEU A 87 -3.00 9.57 11.30
C LEU A 87 -3.64 9.79 12.66
N GLY A 88 -4.05 8.72 13.36
CA GLY A 88 -4.60 8.80 14.71
C GLY A 88 -3.60 9.43 15.71
N SER A 89 -2.31 9.09 15.60
CA SER A 89 -1.27 9.73 16.42
C SER A 89 -1.12 11.21 16.10
N TYR A 90 -1.15 11.58 14.81
CA TYR A 90 -1.11 12.98 14.39
C TYR A 90 -2.32 13.77 14.94
N LEU A 91 -3.53 13.24 14.77
CA LEU A 91 -4.75 13.89 15.26
C LEU A 91 -4.81 13.99 16.77
N SER A 92 -4.34 12.98 17.50
CA SER A 92 -4.25 13.06 18.96
C SER A 92 -3.43 14.27 19.41
N ASN A 93 -2.29 14.53 18.76
CA ASN A 93 -1.46 15.70 19.04
C ASN A 93 -2.18 17.01 18.68
N VAL A 94 -2.84 17.07 17.52
CA VAL A 94 -3.58 18.26 17.09
C VAL A 94 -4.73 18.57 18.05
N THR A 95 -5.51 17.57 18.43
CA THR A 95 -6.61 17.70 19.39
C THR A 95 -6.12 18.18 20.75
N ALA A 96 -4.97 17.67 21.24
CA ALA A 96 -4.37 18.14 22.48
C ALA A 96 -3.93 19.62 22.41
N LEU A 97 -3.35 20.05 21.28
CA LEU A 97 -2.97 21.45 21.05
C LEU A 97 -4.20 22.36 21.01
N LEU A 98 -5.24 21.98 20.26
CA LEU A 98 -6.48 22.75 20.16
C LEU A 98 -7.17 22.87 21.52
N LYS A 99 -7.21 21.78 22.31
CA LYS A 99 -7.73 21.81 23.67
C LYS A 99 -6.99 22.82 24.54
N SER A 100 -5.65 22.83 24.49
CA SER A 100 -4.85 23.81 25.22
C SER A 100 -5.10 25.25 24.76
N GLN A 101 -5.35 25.49 23.46
CA GLN A 101 -5.71 26.81 22.95
C GLN A 101 -7.08 27.27 23.47
N VAL A 102 -8.06 26.38 23.57
CA VAL A 102 -9.38 26.67 24.15
C VAL A 102 -9.26 27.05 25.63
N GLU A 103 -8.45 26.32 26.40
CA GLU A 103 -8.17 26.64 27.81
C GLU A 103 -7.52 28.02 27.99
N ASN A 104 -6.83 28.53 26.95
CA ASN A 104 -6.20 29.85 26.90
C ASN A 104 -7.08 30.93 26.22
N GLY A 105 -8.40 30.71 26.08
CA GLY A 105 -9.35 31.69 25.54
C GLY A 105 -9.58 31.62 24.03
N GLY A 106 -9.15 30.53 23.37
CA GLY A 106 -9.44 30.25 21.97
C GLY A 106 -10.89 29.82 21.70
N HIS A 107 -11.27 29.71 20.42
CA HIS A 107 -12.61 29.32 20.00
C HIS A 107 -12.78 27.78 20.01
N PRO A 108 -13.83 27.25 20.66
CA PRO A 108 -13.97 25.80 20.88
C PRO A 108 -14.45 25.00 19.65
N ALA A 109 -15.06 25.64 18.66
CA ALA A 109 -15.72 24.94 17.54
C ALA A 109 -14.75 24.03 16.76
N ALA A 110 -13.55 24.52 16.42
CA ALA A 110 -12.54 23.70 15.77
C ALA A 110 -12.08 22.54 16.67
N ALA A 111 -11.86 22.78 17.96
CA ALA A 111 -11.41 21.73 18.88
C ALA A 111 -12.40 20.54 18.97
N VAL A 112 -13.71 20.83 18.92
CA VAL A 112 -14.76 19.78 18.90
C VAL A 112 -14.67 18.95 17.62
N VAL A 113 -14.63 19.58 16.45
CA VAL A 113 -14.58 18.85 15.16
C VAL A 113 -13.33 17.96 15.04
N PHE A 114 -12.16 18.44 15.50
CA PHE A 114 -10.95 17.62 15.51
C PHE A 114 -11.03 16.47 16.50
N HIS A 115 -11.68 16.66 17.65
CA HIS A 115 -11.91 15.58 18.61
C HIS A 115 -12.86 14.52 18.03
N ASP A 116 -13.97 14.93 17.41
CA ASP A 116 -14.93 14.01 16.79
C ASP A 116 -14.27 13.21 15.66
N CYS A 117 -13.47 13.86 14.81
CA CYS A 117 -12.69 13.15 13.80
C CYS A 117 -11.69 12.15 14.41
N PHE A 118 -11.03 12.52 15.51
CA PHE A 118 -10.12 11.62 16.20
C PHE A 118 -10.82 10.37 16.75
N GLU A 119 -12.01 10.52 17.34
CA GLU A 119 -12.79 9.36 17.82
C GLU A 119 -13.27 8.49 16.66
N ASN A 120 -13.80 9.07 15.57
CA ASN A 120 -14.16 8.31 14.37
C ASN A 120 -12.97 7.51 13.82
N LEU A 121 -11.78 8.10 13.75
CA LEU A 121 -10.60 7.36 13.29
C LEU A 121 -10.13 6.28 14.26
N LYS A 122 -10.39 6.42 15.56
CA LYS A 122 -10.12 5.38 16.54
C LYS A 122 -11.06 4.19 16.34
N ASP A 123 -12.33 4.44 16.06
CA ASP A 123 -13.31 3.42 15.72
C ASP A 123 -12.91 2.69 14.42
N ALA A 124 -12.58 3.44 13.36
CA ALA A 124 -12.05 2.88 12.10
C ALA A 124 -10.80 1.99 12.33
N VAL A 125 -9.88 2.41 13.19
CA VAL A 125 -8.69 1.61 13.56
C VAL A 125 -9.07 0.30 14.25
N ASP A 126 -10.06 0.32 15.14
CA ASP A 126 -10.50 -0.88 15.85
C ASP A 126 -11.22 -1.87 14.93
N GLU A 127 -11.97 -1.37 13.95
CA GLU A 127 -12.59 -2.17 12.90
C GLU A 127 -11.55 -2.77 11.94
N MET A 128 -10.52 -2.01 11.57
CA MET A 128 -9.37 -2.52 10.81
C MET A 128 -8.60 -3.58 11.59
N ARG A 129 -8.46 -3.43 12.91
CA ARG A 129 -7.86 -4.46 13.79
C ARG A 129 -8.71 -5.73 13.84
N GLY A 130 -10.04 -5.58 13.94
CA GLY A 130 -10.99 -6.69 13.84
C GLY A 130 -10.84 -7.44 12.53
N SER A 131 -10.83 -6.70 11.41
CA SER A 131 -10.62 -7.20 10.06
C SER A 131 -9.31 -7.99 9.94
N MET A 132 -8.21 -7.40 10.39
CA MET A 132 -6.90 -8.05 10.38
C MET A 132 -6.88 -9.31 11.26
N LYS A 133 -7.51 -9.27 12.45
CA LYS A 133 -7.61 -10.44 13.33
C LYS A 133 -8.37 -11.57 12.65
N GLN A 134 -9.53 -11.27 12.07
CA GLN A 134 -10.33 -12.25 11.37
C GLN A 134 -9.62 -12.85 10.16
N MET A 135 -8.85 -12.05 9.41
CA MET A 135 -8.01 -12.54 8.31
C MET A 135 -6.88 -13.48 8.80
N ARG A 136 -6.30 -13.25 9.98
CA ARG A 136 -5.30 -14.15 10.57
C ARG A 136 -5.93 -15.44 11.09
N ASP A 137 -7.14 -15.34 11.62
CA ASP A 137 -7.89 -16.45 12.22
C ASP A 137 -8.72 -17.20 11.16
N LEU A 138 -8.53 -16.93 9.87
CA LEU A 138 -9.23 -17.63 8.79
C LEU A 138 -9.02 -19.13 8.94
N VAL A 139 -10.12 -19.86 9.12
CA VAL A 139 -10.05 -21.30 9.35
C VAL A 139 -9.91 -21.99 8.00
N SER A 140 -8.66 -22.24 7.58
CA SER A 140 -8.34 -22.86 6.28
C SER A 140 -8.87 -24.30 6.14
N THR A 141 -9.28 -24.94 7.22
CA THR A 141 -9.87 -26.30 7.26
C THR A 141 -11.37 -26.30 7.59
N GLY A 142 -11.99 -25.11 7.66
CA GLY A 142 -13.39 -24.93 8.02
C GLY A 142 -14.34 -25.18 6.85
N SER A 143 -15.64 -25.21 7.13
CA SER A 143 -16.66 -25.26 6.07
C SER A 143 -16.63 -23.97 5.24
N LEU A 144 -17.09 -24.07 3.98
CA LEU A 144 -17.29 -22.91 3.10
C LEU A 144 -18.17 -21.83 3.76
N GLU A 145 -19.17 -22.26 4.53
CA GLU A 145 -20.05 -21.38 5.29
C GLU A 145 -19.29 -20.60 6.38
N SER A 146 -18.41 -21.28 7.12
CA SER A 146 -17.55 -20.64 8.13
C SER A 146 -16.64 -19.60 7.49
N PHE A 147 -16.01 -19.92 6.36
CA PHE A 147 -15.20 -18.98 5.60
C PHE A 147 -16.01 -17.76 5.16
N ARG A 148 -17.22 -17.96 4.60
CA ARG A 148 -18.11 -16.87 4.16
C ARG A 148 -18.50 -15.96 5.32
N PHE A 149 -18.87 -16.54 6.46
CA PHE A 149 -19.21 -15.77 7.66
C PHE A 149 -18.02 -14.92 8.14
N GLN A 150 -16.82 -15.51 8.22
CA GLN A 150 -15.62 -14.79 8.62
C GLN A 150 -15.28 -13.64 7.66
N MET A 151 -15.35 -13.88 6.35
CA MET A 151 -15.11 -12.83 5.35
C MET A 151 -16.19 -11.74 5.39
N SER A 152 -17.45 -12.09 5.69
CA SER A 152 -18.51 -11.10 5.86
C SER A 152 -18.27 -10.14 7.04
N ASN A 153 -17.61 -10.62 8.11
CA ASN A 153 -17.18 -9.73 9.20
C ASN A 153 -16.10 -8.75 8.72
N VAL A 154 -15.11 -9.23 7.97
CA VAL A 154 -14.04 -8.37 7.40
C VAL A 154 -14.64 -7.31 6.49
N GLN A 155 -15.57 -7.68 5.61
CA GLN A 155 -16.26 -6.75 4.71
C GLN A 155 -17.06 -5.70 5.49
N THR A 156 -17.78 -6.13 6.52
CA THR A 156 -18.58 -5.25 7.37
C THR A 156 -17.70 -4.23 8.08
N TRP A 157 -16.65 -4.68 8.75
CA TRP A 157 -15.75 -3.78 9.50
C TRP A 157 -14.98 -2.82 8.59
N LEU A 158 -14.50 -3.25 7.42
CA LEU A 158 -13.86 -2.31 6.48
C LEU A 158 -14.85 -1.30 5.87
N SER A 159 -16.13 -1.67 5.72
CA SER A 159 -17.16 -0.74 5.24
C SER A 159 -17.55 0.27 6.32
N ALA A 160 -17.56 -0.16 7.59
CA ALA A 160 -17.76 0.71 8.73
C ALA A 160 -16.58 1.69 8.87
N ALA A 161 -15.34 1.23 8.68
CA ALA A 161 -14.16 2.10 8.79
C ALA A 161 -14.18 3.21 7.75
N LEU A 162 -14.62 2.91 6.51
CA LEU A 162 -14.86 3.91 5.47
C LEU A 162 -15.92 4.95 5.88
N THR A 163 -16.97 4.51 6.58
CA THR A 163 -18.06 5.37 7.04
C THR A 163 -17.57 6.32 8.14
N ASP A 164 -16.76 5.83 9.06
CA ASP A 164 -16.16 6.64 10.12
C ASP A 164 -15.18 7.67 9.55
N GLU A 165 -14.33 7.26 8.60
CA GLU A 165 -13.42 8.17 7.92
C GLU A 165 -14.16 9.25 7.12
N GLU A 166 -15.26 8.91 6.43
CA GLU A 166 -16.14 9.86 5.76
C GLU A 166 -16.76 10.84 6.78
N THR A 167 -17.28 10.31 7.90
CA THR A 167 -17.88 11.10 8.98
C THR A 167 -16.88 12.07 9.59
N CYS A 168 -15.61 11.66 9.77
CA CYS A 168 -14.53 12.57 10.16
C CYS A 168 -14.45 13.75 9.18
N THR A 169 -14.30 13.50 7.87
CA THR A 169 -14.14 14.58 6.88
C THR A 169 -15.38 15.47 6.77
N ASP A 170 -16.57 14.88 6.96
CA ASP A 170 -17.85 15.59 6.91
C ASP A 170 -18.01 16.61 8.05
N GLY A 171 -17.46 16.32 9.24
CA GLY A 171 -17.46 17.25 10.37
C GLY A 171 -16.74 18.56 10.09
N PHE A 172 -15.82 18.60 9.11
CA PHE A 172 -15.06 19.80 8.76
C PHE A 172 -15.77 20.73 7.78
N LYS A 173 -16.94 20.37 7.23
CA LYS A 173 -17.62 21.17 6.18
C LYS A 173 -17.85 22.64 6.58
N ASP A 174 -18.17 22.88 7.85
CA ASP A 174 -18.48 24.22 8.37
C ASP A 174 -17.30 24.92 9.07
N VAL A 175 -16.12 24.31 9.09
CA VAL A 175 -14.90 24.90 9.69
C VAL A 175 -14.15 25.73 8.63
N GLN A 176 -14.02 27.04 8.82
CA GLN A 176 -13.36 27.93 7.84
C GLN A 176 -11.99 28.46 8.29
N ASP A 177 -11.83 28.78 9.58
CA ASP A 177 -10.65 29.50 10.10
C ASP A 177 -9.70 28.59 10.90
N GLU A 178 -9.45 27.37 10.43
CA GLU A 178 -8.54 26.44 11.10
C GLU A 178 -7.46 25.90 10.13
N PRO A 179 -6.21 26.41 10.21
CA PRO A 179 -5.14 26.11 9.25
C PRO A 179 -4.80 24.62 9.08
N ARG A 180 -5.10 23.78 10.07
CA ARG A 180 -4.81 22.34 10.03
C ARG A 180 -5.91 21.51 9.35
N LYS A 181 -7.09 22.10 9.08
CA LYS A 181 -8.24 21.40 8.49
C LYS A 181 -7.85 20.69 7.19
N ASP A 182 -7.28 21.41 6.23
CA ASP A 182 -7.00 20.86 4.91
C ASP A 182 -5.98 19.72 4.96
N GLU A 183 -4.98 19.84 5.83
CA GLU A 183 -4.00 18.76 6.04
C GLU A 183 -4.66 17.52 6.67
N VAL A 184 -5.53 17.70 7.67
CA VAL A 184 -6.28 16.57 8.24
C VAL A 184 -7.16 15.91 7.20
N CYS A 185 -8.00 16.68 6.49
CA CYS A 185 -8.90 16.13 5.48
C CYS A 185 -8.15 15.37 4.39
N ALA A 186 -7.01 15.91 3.91
CA ALA A 186 -6.19 15.23 2.92
C ALA A 186 -5.63 13.89 3.42
N ARG A 187 -5.14 13.86 4.68
CA ARG A 187 -4.62 12.62 5.28
C ARG A 187 -5.72 11.58 5.48
N VAL A 188 -6.91 12.00 5.92
CA VAL A 188 -8.07 11.10 6.09
C VAL A 188 -8.51 10.55 4.73
N ASP A 189 -8.57 11.38 3.70
CA ASP A 189 -8.89 10.95 2.33
C ASP A 189 -7.89 9.92 1.78
N ASP A 190 -6.61 10.03 2.13
CA ASP A 190 -5.62 9.04 1.75
C ASP A 190 -5.85 7.68 2.44
N VAL A 191 -6.25 7.69 3.72
CA VAL A 191 -6.66 6.46 4.41
C VAL A 191 -7.93 5.88 3.78
N LYS A 192 -8.95 6.71 3.49
CA LYS A 192 -10.19 6.29 2.79
C LYS A 192 -9.93 5.55 1.50
N LYS A 193 -9.02 6.07 0.68
CA LYS A 193 -8.65 5.41 -0.59
C LYS A 193 -7.96 4.06 -0.35
N LEU A 194 -7.14 3.95 0.70
CA LEU A 194 -6.52 2.67 1.08
C LEU A 194 -7.56 1.68 1.62
N THR A 195 -8.47 2.12 2.49
CA THR A 195 -9.55 1.29 3.04
C THR A 195 -10.47 0.79 1.92
N SER A 196 -10.81 1.66 0.95
CA SER A 196 -11.58 1.29 -0.25
C SER A 196 -10.88 0.22 -1.09
N ASN A 197 -9.57 0.38 -1.33
CA ASN A 197 -8.78 -0.63 -2.04
C ASN A 197 -8.70 -1.95 -1.27
N ALA A 198 -8.52 -1.91 0.06
CA ALA A 198 -8.47 -3.10 0.90
C ALA A 198 -9.81 -3.86 0.86
N LEU A 199 -10.94 -3.17 0.98
CA LEU A 199 -12.27 -3.76 0.86
C LEU A 199 -12.49 -4.40 -0.51
N ALA A 200 -12.07 -3.75 -1.61
CA ALA A 200 -12.16 -4.32 -2.95
C ALA A 200 -11.33 -5.61 -3.10
N LEU A 201 -10.14 -5.68 -2.52
CA LEU A 201 -9.29 -6.88 -2.53
C LEU A 201 -9.88 -8.00 -1.66
N VAL A 202 -10.49 -7.68 -0.52
CA VAL A 202 -11.25 -8.63 0.31
C VAL A 202 -12.42 -9.21 -0.48
N ASN A 203 -13.21 -8.38 -1.16
CA ASN A 203 -14.31 -8.84 -2.00
C ASN A 203 -13.82 -9.81 -3.09
N ARG A 204 -12.74 -9.47 -3.78
CA ARG A 204 -12.14 -10.34 -4.80
C ARG A 204 -11.59 -11.64 -4.24
N CYS A 205 -11.08 -11.64 -3.00
CA CYS A 205 -10.67 -12.85 -2.30
C CYS A 205 -11.87 -13.79 -2.07
N VAL A 206 -13.02 -13.23 -1.68
CA VAL A 206 -14.26 -14.01 -1.52
C VAL A 206 -14.70 -14.58 -2.87
N ASP A 207 -14.78 -13.76 -3.91
CA ASP A 207 -15.24 -14.17 -5.25
C ASP A 207 -14.39 -15.33 -5.80
N LYS A 208 -13.06 -15.24 -5.65
CA LYS A 208 -12.13 -16.30 -6.07
C LYS A 208 -12.24 -17.59 -5.26
N ALA A 209 -12.64 -17.52 -3.99
CA ALA A 209 -12.82 -18.72 -3.18
C ALA A 209 -14.13 -19.46 -3.52
N MET A 210 -15.10 -18.77 -4.15
CA MET A 210 -16.41 -19.33 -4.50
C MET A 210 -16.44 -20.00 -5.89
N HIS A 211 -15.36 -19.91 -6.67
CA HIS A 211 -15.27 -20.37 -8.06
C HIS A 211 -14.00 -21.21 -8.27
#